data_AF-A0A9W9V9R5-F1
#
_entry.id   AF-A0A9W9V9R5-F1
#
_cell.length_a   1.000
_cell.length_b   1.000
_cell.length_c   1.000
_cell.angle_alpha   90.00
_cell.angle_beta   90.00
_cell.angle_gamma   90.00
#
_symmetry.space_group_name_H-M   'P 1'
#
loop_
_entity.id
_entity.type
_entity.pdbx_description
1 polymer ?
#
loop_
_entity_poly.entity_id
_entity_poly.type
_entity_poly.pdbx_seq_one_letter_code
_entity_poly.pdbx_strand_id
1 'polypeptide(L)'
;MALPFMKPRIPISPSTSARRLDLSFLKQTTFWMLQMGNIIQSFGYFLPTTFLPSFSTRTVGLSQNTGTMLVSLFNATSIVGGIALGVLCDRFSVTNIMLLSSVGSALSVLLFWGMVSSGSESSPTAIALLTIFSITYGFFAGGFSSTWSGVITQIKRDSSSPSLDTGLIFGLLAGGRGIGNVISGPLSTVLLQSGSLGDSGGLGGNTGYETQYGTLILFTGITAFFGAWSWMWRYISPALRCLS
;
A
#
# COMPACT_ATOMS: atom_id res chain seq x y z
N MET A 1 13.85 -0.83 37.07
CA MET A 1 14.06 0.09 38.19
C MET A 1 12.81 0.95 38.32
N ALA A 2 12.15 0.86 39.48
CA ALA A 2 10.83 1.40 39.78
C ALA A 2 10.91 2.86 40.25
N LEU A 3 9.93 3.69 39.86
CA LEU A 3 9.72 5.03 40.39
C LEU A 3 8.90 4.92 41.70
N PRO A 4 9.48 5.13 42.89
CA PRO A 4 8.87 4.70 44.15
C PRO A 4 7.88 5.71 44.79
N PHE A 5 7.43 6.75 44.08
CA PHE A 5 6.70 7.87 44.71
C PHE A 5 5.35 8.27 44.08
N MET A 6 4.80 7.50 43.14
CA MET A 6 3.45 7.77 42.63
C MET A 6 2.40 7.00 43.43
N LYS A 7 1.77 7.70 44.40
CA LYS A 7 0.58 7.24 45.13
C LYS A 7 -0.62 7.21 44.16
N PRO A 8 -1.18 6.05 43.79
CA PRO A 8 -2.33 5.99 42.89
C PRO A 8 -3.55 6.59 43.59
N ARG A 9 -4.15 7.65 43.03
CA ARG A 9 -5.37 8.30 43.57
C ARG A 9 -6.68 7.63 43.14
N ILE A 10 -6.59 6.56 42.35
CA ILE A 10 -7.73 5.84 41.81
C ILE A 10 -7.67 4.41 42.34
N PRO A 11 -8.72 3.91 43.01
CA PRO A 11 -8.78 2.51 43.40
C PRO A 11 -8.62 1.67 42.13
N ILE A 12 -7.66 0.74 42.17
CA ILE A 12 -7.44 -0.23 41.10
C ILE A 12 -8.72 -1.06 41.06
N SER A 13 -9.61 -0.78 40.10
CA SER A 13 -10.87 -1.49 39.99
C SER A 13 -10.56 -2.98 39.84
N PRO A 14 -10.98 -3.85 40.77
CA PRO A 14 -10.74 -5.28 40.70
C PRO A 14 -11.79 -5.88 39.77
N SER A 15 -11.72 -5.51 38.49
CA SER A 15 -12.47 -6.15 37.44
C SER A 15 -11.68 -6.05 36.14
N THR A 16 -10.51 -6.70 36.13
CA THR A 16 -10.02 -7.31 34.89
C THR A 16 -10.89 -8.54 34.63
N SER A 17 -12.20 -8.35 34.41
CA SER A 17 -12.95 -9.33 33.65
C SER A 17 -12.27 -9.34 32.29
N ALA A 18 -11.65 -10.46 31.92
CA ALA A 18 -11.05 -10.64 30.61
C ALA A 18 -12.09 -10.20 29.57
N ARG A 19 -11.87 -9.02 28.96
CA ARG A 19 -12.79 -8.47 27.98
C ARG A 19 -12.92 -9.55 26.91
N ARG A 20 -14.10 -10.16 26.82
CA ARG A 20 -14.32 -11.23 25.84
C ARG A 20 -14.02 -10.62 24.48
N LEU A 21 -12.96 -11.12 23.83
CA LEU A 21 -12.59 -10.67 22.50
C LEU A 21 -13.73 -11.05 21.58
N ASP A 22 -14.46 -10.04 21.10
CA ASP A 22 -15.52 -10.27 20.15
C ASP A 22 -14.92 -10.44 18.76
N LEU A 23 -14.70 -11.70 18.39
CA LEU A 23 -14.16 -12.10 17.10
C LEU A 23 -15.24 -12.21 16.01
N SER A 24 -16.45 -11.69 16.24
CA SER A 24 -17.55 -11.74 15.27
C SER A 24 -17.19 -11.08 13.93
N PHE A 25 -16.29 -10.10 13.93
CA PHE A 25 -15.79 -9.47 12.71
C PHE A 25 -15.00 -10.43 11.80
N LEU A 26 -14.38 -11.50 12.35
CA LEU A 26 -13.67 -12.52 11.54
C LEU A 26 -14.63 -13.33 10.66
N LYS A 27 -15.92 -13.39 11.03
CA LYS A 27 -16.95 -14.03 10.22
C LYS A 27 -17.44 -13.13 9.08
N GLN A 28 -17.11 -11.83 9.10
CA GLN A 28 -17.54 -10.91 8.06
C GLN A 28 -16.65 -11.06 6.82
N THR A 29 -17.28 -11.38 5.70
CA THR A 29 -16.64 -11.44 4.39
C THR A 29 -15.98 -10.11 4.01
N THR A 30 -16.59 -8.97 4.40
CA THR A 30 -16.04 -7.62 4.21
C THR A 30 -14.64 -7.46 4.81
N PHE A 31 -14.41 -8.02 6.00
CA PHE A 31 -13.10 -7.97 6.66
C PHE A 31 -12.03 -8.68 5.83
N TRP A 32 -12.32 -9.90 5.37
CA TRP A 32 -11.38 -10.70 4.57
C TRP A 32 -11.07 -10.07 3.21
N MET A 33 -12.04 -9.45 2.54
CA MET A 33 -11.75 -8.71 1.30
C MET A 33 -10.82 -7.53 1.50
N LEU A 34 -11.08 -6.73 2.54
CA LEU A 34 -10.21 -5.61 2.90
C LEU A 34 -8.81 -6.09 3.27
N GLN A 35 -8.72 -7.21 3.98
CA GLN A 35 -7.46 -7.84 4.34
C GLN A 35 -6.69 -8.35 3.12
N MET A 36 -7.37 -8.99 2.17
CA MET A 36 -6.77 -9.47 0.92
C MET A 36 -6.27 -8.30 0.06
N GLY A 37 -7.07 -7.26 -0.12
CA GLY A 37 -6.66 -6.04 -0.82
C GLY A 37 -5.43 -5.39 -0.17
N ASN A 38 -5.40 -5.35 1.17
CA ASN A 38 -4.25 -4.85 1.93
C ASN A 38 -2.97 -5.69 1.71
N ILE A 39 -3.09 -7.03 1.68
CA ILE A 39 -1.97 -7.94 1.40
C ILE A 39 -1.45 -7.73 -0.02
N ILE A 40 -2.35 -7.71 -1.02
CA ILE A 40 -2.00 -7.52 -2.44
C ILE A 40 -1.33 -6.16 -2.64
N GLN A 41 -1.90 -5.10 -2.07
CA GLN A 41 -1.33 -3.75 -2.11
C GLN A 41 0.06 -3.71 -1.48
N SER A 42 0.28 -4.45 -0.39
CA SER A 42 1.57 -4.47 0.32
C SER A 42 2.67 -5.16 -0.51
N PHE A 43 2.35 -6.18 -1.30
CA PHE A 43 3.29 -6.73 -2.29
C PHE A 43 3.75 -5.65 -3.28
N GLY A 44 2.78 -4.91 -3.84
CA GLY A 44 3.06 -3.84 -4.80
C GLY A 44 3.76 -2.63 -4.18
N TYR A 45 3.50 -2.33 -2.91
CA TYR A 45 4.08 -1.18 -2.20
C TYR A 45 5.59 -1.28 -2.03
N PHE A 46 6.06 -2.45 -1.62
CA PHE A 46 7.44 -2.64 -1.17
C PHE A 46 8.47 -2.66 -2.31
N LEU A 47 8.06 -3.15 -3.48
CA LEU A 47 8.95 -3.34 -4.62
C LEU A 47 9.48 -2.00 -5.16
N PRO A 48 8.63 -1.00 -5.50
CA PRO A 48 9.12 0.27 -6.00
C PRO A 48 10.02 0.99 -5.01
N THR A 49 9.63 1.07 -3.74
CA THR A 49 10.41 1.77 -2.72
C THR A 49 11.80 1.17 -2.51
N THR A 50 11.92 -0.16 -2.62
CA THR A 50 13.17 -0.88 -2.41
C THR A 50 14.07 -0.84 -3.65
N PHE A 51 13.49 -0.94 -4.84
CA PHE A 51 14.24 -0.99 -6.08
C PHE A 51 14.47 0.38 -6.73
N LEU A 52 13.76 1.44 -6.33
CA LEU A 52 13.95 2.79 -6.88
C LEU A 52 15.40 3.29 -6.79
N PRO A 53 16.10 3.19 -5.63
CA PRO A 53 17.48 3.65 -5.53
C PRO A 53 18.40 2.82 -6.42
N SER A 54 18.22 1.49 -6.41
CA SER A 54 18.99 0.55 -7.23
C SER A 54 18.76 0.76 -8.73
N PHE A 55 17.54 1.12 -9.14
CA PHE A 55 17.20 1.49 -10.50
C PHE A 55 17.90 2.80 -10.90
N SER A 56 17.84 3.82 -10.03
CA SER A 56 18.49 5.11 -10.30
C SER A 56 20.00 4.99 -10.47
N THR A 57 20.68 4.16 -9.68
CA THR A 57 22.13 4.00 -9.74
C THR A 57 22.58 3.01 -10.81
N ARG A 58 21.90 1.87 -10.95
CA ARG A 58 22.35 0.75 -11.80
C ARG A 58 21.81 0.80 -13.22
N THR A 59 20.69 1.47 -13.45
CA THR A 59 20.01 1.53 -14.76
C THR A 59 20.07 2.92 -15.38
N VAL A 60 20.04 3.97 -14.57
CA VAL A 60 20.13 5.37 -15.05
C VAL A 60 21.55 5.96 -14.86
N GLY A 61 22.43 5.26 -14.13
CA GLY A 61 23.80 5.72 -13.86
C GLY A 61 23.89 6.95 -12.94
N LEU A 62 22.82 7.27 -12.19
CA LEU A 62 22.76 8.44 -11.32
C LEU A 62 23.53 8.22 -10.02
N SER A 63 23.93 9.32 -9.38
CA SER A 63 24.63 9.29 -8.09
C SER A 63 23.74 8.69 -6.99
N GLN A 64 24.37 7.99 -6.03
CA GLN A 64 23.74 7.44 -4.83
C GLN A 64 22.90 8.49 -4.09
N ASN A 65 23.34 9.75 -4.11
CA ASN A 65 22.65 10.89 -3.48
C ASN A 65 21.24 11.10 -4.03
N THR A 66 21.02 10.88 -5.33
CA THR A 66 19.71 11.03 -5.98
C THR A 66 18.75 9.95 -5.50
N GLY A 67 19.20 8.69 -5.41
CA GLY A 67 18.40 7.59 -4.87
C GLY A 67 17.93 7.87 -3.44
N THR A 68 18.83 8.37 -2.58
CA THR A 68 18.48 8.77 -1.21
C THR A 68 17.48 9.92 -1.20
N MET A 69 17.69 10.96 -2.02
CA MET A 69 16.78 12.11 -2.11
C MET A 69 15.36 11.69 -2.52
N LEU A 70 15.24 10.77 -3.49
CA LEU A 70 13.95 10.23 -3.93
C LEU A 70 13.22 9.47 -2.83
N VAL A 71 13.94 8.69 -2.02
CA VAL A 71 13.37 7.97 -0.86
C VAL A 71 12.96 8.94 0.24
N SER A 72 13.74 10.00 0.49
CA SER A 72 13.36 11.05 1.44
C SER A 72 12.08 11.76 1.01
N LEU A 73 11.97 12.13 -0.27
CA LEU A 73 10.76 12.71 -0.86
C LEU A 73 9.55 11.79 -0.74
N PHE A 74 9.74 10.50 -1.05
CA PHE A 74 8.70 9.48 -0.91
C PHE A 74 8.17 9.41 0.52
N ASN A 75 9.04 9.40 1.53
CA ASN A 75 8.62 9.37 2.94
C ASN A 75 7.94 10.68 3.37
N ALA A 76 8.47 11.84 2.96
CA ALA A 76 7.87 13.13 3.27
C ALA A 76 6.45 13.26 2.69
N THR A 77 6.28 12.87 1.43
CA THR A 77 4.97 12.89 0.75
C THR A 77 4.03 11.82 1.25
N SER A 78 4.53 10.69 1.76
CA SER A 78 3.72 9.67 2.44
C SER A 78 3.02 10.22 3.68
N ILE A 79 3.69 11.08 4.46
CA ILE A 79 3.08 11.76 5.61
C ILE A 79 1.95 12.67 5.15
N VAL A 80 2.22 13.49 4.12
CA VAL A 80 1.23 14.42 3.55
C VAL A 80 0.03 13.66 2.98
N GLY A 81 0.27 12.58 2.24
CA GLY A 81 -0.75 11.68 1.71
C GLY A 81 -1.56 11.02 2.81
N GLY A 82 -0.90 10.62 3.90
CA GLY A 82 -1.56 10.12 5.10
C GLY A 82 -2.55 11.11 5.70
N ILE A 83 -2.16 12.38 5.82
CA ILE A 83 -3.05 13.43 6.33
C ILE A 83 -4.20 13.69 5.35
N ALA A 84 -3.88 13.89 4.07
CA ALA A 84 -4.87 14.23 3.05
C ALA A 84 -5.90 13.11 2.84
N LEU A 85 -5.45 11.87 2.63
CA LEU A 85 -6.35 10.72 2.47
C LEU A 85 -7.07 10.36 3.78
N GLY A 86 -6.46 10.62 4.94
CA GLY A 86 -7.12 10.50 6.24
C GLY A 86 -8.32 11.44 6.37
N VAL A 87 -8.12 12.74 6.11
CA VAL A 87 -9.19 13.74 6.10
C VAL A 87 -10.26 13.40 5.06
N LEU A 88 -9.85 12.89 3.89
CA LEU A 88 -10.78 12.41 2.88
C LEU A 88 -11.60 11.24 3.39
N CYS A 89 -11.00 10.28 4.12
CA CYS A 89 -11.69 9.10 4.67
C CYS A 89 -12.76 9.45 5.69
N ASP A 90 -12.61 10.59 6.36
CA ASP A 90 -13.63 11.10 7.29
C ASP A 90 -14.84 11.71 6.55
N ARG A 91 -14.65 12.16 5.30
CA ARG A 91 -15.69 12.86 4.50
C ARG A 91 -16.34 11.98 3.43
N PHE A 92 -15.61 11.02 2.88
CA PHE A 92 -16.07 10.15 1.80
C PHE A 92 -16.05 8.68 2.19
N SER A 93 -16.66 7.84 1.36
CA SER A 93 -16.61 6.38 1.54
C SER A 93 -15.18 5.87 1.44
N VAL A 94 -14.71 5.20 2.49
CA VAL A 94 -13.41 4.53 2.64
C VAL A 94 -13.02 3.75 1.38
N THR A 95 -13.97 3.02 0.79
CA THR A 95 -13.73 2.19 -0.40
C THR A 95 -13.41 3.01 -1.65
N ASN A 96 -14.02 4.19 -1.84
CA ASN A 96 -13.71 5.06 -2.97
C ASN A 96 -12.31 5.66 -2.85
N ILE A 97 -11.88 5.92 -1.61
CA ILE A 97 -10.54 6.46 -1.34
C ILE A 97 -9.47 5.39 -1.50
N MET A 98 -9.73 4.16 -1.04
CA MET A 98 -8.85 3.03 -1.36
C MET A 98 -8.68 2.88 -2.86
N LEU A 99 -9.77 2.94 -3.63
CA LEU A 99 -9.71 2.89 -5.08
C LEU A 99 -8.86 4.02 -5.68
N LEU A 100 -9.10 5.27 -5.26
CA LEU A 100 -8.37 6.42 -5.76
C LEU A 100 -6.87 6.32 -5.45
N SER A 101 -6.54 5.86 -4.25
CA SER A 101 -5.16 5.59 -3.81
C SER A 101 -4.52 4.46 -4.62
N SER A 102 -5.22 3.34 -4.81
CA SER A 102 -4.74 2.19 -5.59
C SER A 102 -4.54 2.53 -7.07
N VAL A 103 -5.51 3.20 -7.70
CA VAL A 103 -5.44 3.63 -9.11
C VAL A 103 -4.37 4.70 -9.29
N GLY A 104 -4.32 5.70 -8.39
CA GLY A 104 -3.27 6.72 -8.40
C GLY A 104 -1.88 6.12 -8.28
N SER A 105 -1.71 5.12 -7.40
CA SER A 105 -0.44 4.39 -7.25
C SER A 105 -0.09 3.57 -8.49
N ALA A 106 -1.07 2.85 -9.07
CA ALA A 106 -0.89 2.04 -10.27
C ALA A 106 -0.50 2.91 -11.49
N LEU A 107 -1.22 4.02 -11.70
CA LEU A 107 -0.91 4.99 -12.75
C LEU A 107 0.47 5.61 -12.53
N SER A 108 0.82 5.93 -11.29
CA SER A 108 2.13 6.51 -10.99
C SER A 108 3.26 5.56 -11.36
N VAL A 109 3.13 4.28 -11.01
CA VAL A 109 4.09 3.23 -11.37
C VAL A 109 4.15 3.00 -12.88
N LEU A 110 3.01 2.75 -13.52
CA LEU A 110 2.97 2.39 -14.95
C LEU A 110 3.38 3.55 -15.86
N LEU A 111 2.98 4.78 -15.53
CA LEU A 111 3.31 5.95 -16.32
C LEU A 111 4.69 6.48 -15.95
N PHE A 112 4.92 6.92 -14.71
CA PHE A 112 6.15 7.64 -14.40
C PHE A 112 7.37 6.74 -14.33
N TRP A 113 7.25 5.51 -13.80
CA TRP A 113 8.38 4.57 -13.77
C TRP A 113 8.53 3.83 -15.11
N GLY A 114 7.41 3.40 -15.71
CA GLY A 114 7.41 2.74 -17.02
C GLY A 114 7.94 3.61 -18.16
N MET A 115 7.66 4.92 -18.16
CA MET A 115 8.16 5.84 -19.19
C MET A 115 9.62 6.26 -19.00
N VAL A 116 10.30 5.87 -17.90
CA VAL A 116 11.73 6.17 -17.75
C VAL A 116 12.51 5.40 -18.81
N SER A 117 13.00 6.09 -19.82
CA SER A 117 13.75 5.49 -20.92
C SER A 117 15.13 5.03 -20.47
N SER A 118 15.50 3.78 -20.81
CA SER A 118 16.81 3.17 -20.51
C SER A 118 17.98 3.90 -21.19
N GLY A 119 17.74 4.58 -22.32
CA GLY A 119 18.75 5.39 -23.00
C GLY A 119 18.88 6.84 -22.50
N SER A 120 18.16 7.23 -21.43
CA SER A 120 18.26 8.56 -20.82
C SER A 120 19.41 8.61 -19.80
N GLU A 121 20.58 8.13 -20.20
CA GLU A 121 21.85 8.32 -19.51
C GLU A 121 22.01 9.85 -19.30
N SER A 122 21.91 10.36 -18.07
CA SER A 122 22.13 11.79 -17.72
C SER A 122 21.10 12.87 -18.11
N SER A 123 19.91 12.54 -18.64
CA SER A 123 18.93 13.57 -19.00
C SER A 123 18.13 14.08 -17.77
N PRO A 124 17.95 15.41 -17.58
CA PRO A 124 17.18 15.98 -16.47
C PRO A 124 15.74 15.44 -16.39
N THR A 125 15.21 14.98 -17.52
CA THR A 125 13.89 14.37 -17.66
C THR A 125 13.73 13.09 -16.85
N ALA A 126 14.77 12.24 -16.75
CA ALA A 126 14.71 11.01 -15.95
C ALA A 126 14.63 11.31 -14.45
N ILE A 127 15.40 12.31 -13.97
CA ILE A 127 15.35 12.77 -12.58
C ILE A 127 13.98 13.38 -12.28
N ALA A 128 13.43 14.18 -13.19
CA ALA A 128 12.10 14.77 -13.04
C ALA A 128 11.01 13.69 -12.95
N LEU A 129 11.03 12.68 -13.84
CA LEU A 129 10.07 11.57 -13.82
C LEU A 129 10.16 10.75 -12.53
N LEU A 130 11.37 10.40 -12.09
CA LEU A 130 11.58 9.69 -10.82
C LEU A 130 11.13 10.53 -9.61
N THR A 131 11.33 11.84 -9.66
CA THR A 131 10.90 12.75 -8.60
C THR A 131 9.37 12.83 -8.54
N ILE A 132 8.72 13.03 -9.68
CA ILE A 132 7.25 13.05 -9.78
C ILE A 132 6.69 11.69 -9.33
N PHE A 133 7.31 10.58 -9.75
CA PHE A 133 6.99 9.23 -9.29
C PHE A 133 7.07 9.14 -7.77
N SER A 134 8.19 9.50 -7.14
CA SER A 134 8.35 9.45 -5.69
C SER A 134 7.29 10.27 -4.96
N ILE A 135 6.92 11.44 -5.48
CA ILE A 135 5.93 12.33 -4.87
C ILE A 135 4.51 11.74 -4.99
N THR A 136 4.09 11.38 -6.19
CA THR A 136 2.73 10.86 -6.43
C THR A 136 2.56 9.48 -5.82
N TYR A 137 3.52 8.59 -6.02
CA TYR A 137 3.51 7.26 -5.42
C TYR A 137 3.59 7.34 -3.90
N GLY A 138 4.45 8.19 -3.33
CA GLY A 138 4.51 8.43 -1.88
C GLY A 138 3.18 8.93 -1.32
N PHE A 139 2.59 9.93 -1.95
CA PHE A 139 1.29 10.47 -1.54
C PHE A 139 0.18 9.41 -1.54
N PHE A 140 -0.01 8.72 -2.66
CA PHE A 140 -1.11 7.76 -2.79
C PHE A 140 -0.86 6.48 -1.98
N ALA A 141 0.33 5.89 -2.10
CA ALA A 141 0.64 4.61 -1.51
C ALA A 141 0.90 4.72 0.00
N GLY A 142 1.53 5.82 0.44
CA GLY A 142 1.70 6.14 1.86
C GLY A 142 0.38 6.43 2.57
N GLY A 143 -0.52 7.17 1.90
CA GLY A 143 -1.83 7.50 2.45
C GLY A 143 -2.82 6.33 2.52
N PHE A 144 -2.56 5.21 1.86
CA PHE A 144 -3.36 3.99 2.01
C PHE A 144 -3.43 3.52 3.47
N SER A 145 -2.35 3.70 4.25
CA SER A 145 -2.29 3.33 5.67
C SER A 145 -3.30 4.11 6.52
N SER A 146 -3.59 5.36 6.17
CA SER A 146 -4.62 6.16 6.86
C SER A 146 -6.02 5.61 6.66
N THR A 147 -6.24 4.82 5.60
CA THR A 147 -7.54 4.24 5.30
C THR A 147 -7.93 3.14 6.30
N TRP A 148 -6.97 2.62 7.08
CA TRP A 148 -7.23 1.60 8.11
C TRP A 148 -8.18 2.10 9.20
N SER A 149 -8.11 3.38 9.58
CA SER A 149 -9.05 3.97 10.54
C SER A 149 -10.48 3.99 10.00
N GLY A 150 -10.64 4.30 8.71
CA GLY A 150 -11.90 4.23 7.99
C GLY A 150 -12.45 2.80 7.92
N VAL A 151 -11.60 1.82 7.58
CA VAL A 151 -11.96 0.40 7.54
C VAL A 151 -12.46 -0.09 8.90
N ILE A 152 -11.75 0.23 9.97
CA ILE A 152 -12.14 -0.11 11.34
C ILE A 152 -13.51 0.49 11.67
N THR A 153 -13.73 1.75 11.31
CA THR A 153 -15.01 2.44 11.53
C THR A 153 -16.14 1.78 10.73
N GLN A 154 -15.86 1.33 9.51
CA GLN A 154 -16.83 0.61 8.68
C GLN A 154 -17.19 -0.76 9.29
N ILE A 155 -16.19 -1.56 9.70
CA ILE A 155 -16.42 -2.87 10.34
C ILE A 155 -17.24 -2.73 11.64
N LYS A 156 -16.98 -1.68 12.42
CA LYS A 156 -17.76 -1.37 13.62
C LYS A 156 -19.21 -0.98 13.32
N ARG A 157 -19.49 -0.35 12.17
CA ARG A 157 -20.87 -0.05 11.76
C ARG A 157 -21.59 -1.32 11.26
N ASP A 158 -20.89 -2.17 10.52
CA ASP A 158 -21.45 -3.42 9.97
C ASP A 158 -21.65 -4.49 11.05
N SER A 159 -20.94 -4.38 12.18
CA SER A 159 -21.08 -5.28 13.33
C SER A 159 -21.94 -4.64 14.41
N SER A 160 -23.09 -5.23 14.76
CA SER A 160 -23.96 -4.75 15.85
C SER A 160 -23.35 -4.84 17.27
N SER A 161 -22.05 -5.15 17.37
CA SER A 161 -21.34 -5.35 18.63
C SER A 161 -20.54 -4.10 19.04
N PRO A 162 -20.95 -3.36 20.09
CA PRO A 162 -20.21 -2.21 20.61
C PRO A 162 -18.87 -2.56 21.30
N SER A 163 -18.55 -3.85 21.47
CA SER A 163 -17.36 -4.37 22.15
C SER A 163 -16.17 -4.71 21.24
N LEU A 164 -16.20 -4.33 19.96
CA LEU A 164 -15.10 -4.63 19.04
C LEU A 164 -13.78 -3.95 19.43
N ASP A 165 -12.74 -4.74 19.55
CA ASP A 165 -11.39 -4.26 19.83
C ASP A 165 -10.76 -3.68 18.55
N THR A 166 -10.78 -2.36 18.46
CA THR A 166 -10.12 -1.55 17.42
C THR A 166 -8.65 -1.93 17.24
N GLY A 167 -7.95 -2.18 18.34
CA GLY A 167 -6.52 -2.52 18.33
C GLY A 167 -6.27 -3.86 17.68
N LEU A 168 -7.18 -4.82 17.88
CA LEU A 168 -7.09 -6.15 17.26
C LEU A 168 -7.33 -6.06 15.74
N ILE A 169 -8.32 -5.29 15.28
CA ILE A 169 -8.56 -5.09 13.84
C ILE A 169 -7.36 -4.41 13.18
N PHE A 170 -6.83 -3.35 13.81
CA PHE A 170 -5.63 -2.67 13.32
C PHE A 170 -4.42 -3.62 13.29
N GLY A 171 -4.26 -4.43 14.34
CA GLY A 171 -3.19 -5.44 14.43
C GLY A 171 -3.28 -6.50 13.34
N LEU A 172 -4.49 -6.94 12.98
CA LEU A 172 -4.71 -7.93 11.92
C LEU A 172 -4.45 -7.32 10.53
N LEU A 173 -4.88 -6.07 10.30
CA LEU A 173 -4.57 -5.32 9.08
C LEU A 173 -3.05 -5.13 8.93
N ALA A 174 -2.37 -4.71 10.00
CA ALA A 174 -0.92 -4.57 10.04
C ALA A 174 -0.21 -5.92 9.84
N GLY A 175 -0.76 -7.00 10.42
CA GLY A 175 -0.27 -8.36 10.25
C GLY A 175 -0.31 -8.80 8.78
N GLY A 176 -1.41 -8.55 8.08
CA GLY A 176 -1.50 -8.84 6.65
C GLY A 176 -0.52 -8.02 5.81
N ARG A 177 -0.31 -6.74 6.14
CA ARG A 177 0.76 -5.95 5.50
C ARG A 177 2.15 -6.55 5.73
N GLY A 178 2.40 -7.07 6.93
CA GLY A 178 3.62 -7.81 7.26
C GLY A 178 3.81 -9.04 6.38
N ILE A 179 2.78 -9.88 6.22
CA ILE A 179 2.80 -11.04 5.30
C ILE A 179 3.10 -10.59 3.87
N GLY A 180 2.45 -9.49 3.45
CA GLY A 180 2.73 -8.73 2.24
C GLY A 180 4.22 -8.51 2.01
N ASN A 181 4.86 -7.80 2.94
CA ASN A 181 6.26 -7.45 2.84
C ASN A 181 7.19 -8.68 2.83
N VAL A 182 6.89 -9.73 3.61
CA VAL A 182 7.75 -10.92 3.66
C VAL A 182 7.77 -11.67 2.33
N ILE A 183 6.61 -11.88 1.70
CA ILE A 183 6.54 -12.57 0.40
C ILE A 183 7.10 -11.69 -0.73
N SER A 184 7.02 -10.36 -0.59
CA SER A 184 7.58 -9.44 -1.60
C SER A 184 9.09 -9.64 -1.83
N GLY A 185 9.82 -10.14 -0.83
CA GLY A 185 11.25 -10.48 -0.96
C GLY A 185 11.51 -11.56 -2.01
N PRO A 186 11.05 -12.81 -1.80
CA PRO A 186 11.17 -13.87 -2.80
C PRO A 186 10.52 -13.49 -4.14
N LEU A 187 9.36 -12.84 -4.11
CA LEU A 187 8.67 -12.41 -5.32
C LEU A 187 9.52 -11.44 -6.15
N SER A 188 10.23 -10.52 -5.51
CA SER A 188 11.15 -9.61 -6.20
C SER A 188 12.28 -10.34 -6.92
N THR A 189 12.82 -11.41 -6.32
CA THR A 189 13.89 -12.19 -6.94
C THR A 189 13.41 -12.95 -8.17
N VAL A 190 12.18 -13.49 -8.13
CA VAL A 190 11.57 -14.17 -9.27
C VAL A 190 11.24 -13.18 -10.39
N LEU A 191 10.73 -11.99 -10.04
CA LEU A 191 10.42 -10.93 -11.00
C LEU A 191 11.68 -10.40 -11.70
N LEU A 192 12.79 -10.24 -10.97
CA LEU A 192 14.07 -9.85 -11.54
C LEU A 192 14.70 -10.95 -12.40
N GLN A 193 14.52 -12.22 -12.03
CA GLN A 193 14.96 -13.37 -12.83
C GLN A 193 14.14 -13.56 -14.11
N SER A 194 12.87 -13.15 -14.11
CA SER A 194 11.98 -13.25 -15.27
C SER A 194 12.36 -12.31 -16.41
N GLY A 195 13.26 -11.35 -16.16
CA GLY A 195 13.88 -10.52 -17.20
C GLY A 195 12.95 -9.47 -17.82
N SER A 196 13.45 -8.86 -18.88
CA SER A 196 12.81 -7.79 -19.66
C SER A 196 11.54 -8.28 -20.38
N LEU A 197 10.51 -7.44 -20.43
CA LEU A 197 9.28 -7.71 -21.19
C LEU A 197 9.38 -7.28 -22.67
N GLY A 198 10.54 -6.79 -23.11
CA GLY A 198 10.77 -6.27 -24.46
C GLY A 198 10.49 -7.26 -25.59
N ASP A 199 10.74 -8.56 -25.36
CA ASP A 199 10.60 -9.58 -26.42
C ASP A 199 9.17 -10.16 -26.56
N SER A 200 8.29 -10.00 -25.57
CA SER A 200 7.03 -10.75 -25.50
C SER A 200 5.76 -9.90 -25.57
N GLY A 201 5.87 -8.56 -25.45
CA GLY A 201 4.72 -7.70 -25.13
C GLY A 201 4.26 -6.71 -26.21
N GLY A 202 4.99 -6.53 -27.31
CA GLY A 202 4.61 -5.56 -28.36
C GLY A 202 4.70 -4.06 -27.95
N LEU A 203 5.13 -3.74 -26.73
CA LEU A 203 5.51 -2.40 -26.30
C LEU A 203 6.96 -2.09 -26.70
N GLY A 204 7.27 -2.23 -27.99
CA GLY A 204 8.57 -1.91 -28.57
C GLY A 204 8.84 -0.41 -28.49
N GLY A 205 9.75 -0.02 -27.62
CA GLY A 205 10.18 1.36 -27.41
C GLY A 205 11.11 1.40 -26.21
N ASN A 206 12.21 2.16 -26.34
CA ASN A 206 13.34 2.34 -25.41
C ASN A 206 12.93 2.84 -24.01
N THR A 207 12.03 2.12 -23.35
CA THR A 207 11.28 2.46 -22.13
C THR A 207 11.72 1.55 -21.00
N GLY A 208 11.39 1.91 -19.75
CA GLY A 208 11.82 1.19 -18.55
C GLY A 208 11.34 -0.27 -18.53
N TYR A 209 10.34 -0.59 -19.36
CA TYR A 209 9.80 -1.93 -19.59
C TYR A 209 10.78 -2.90 -20.27
N GLU A 210 11.76 -2.39 -21.03
CA GLU A 210 12.81 -3.21 -21.65
C GLU A 210 13.94 -3.56 -20.67
N THR A 211 13.93 -2.99 -19.47
CA THR A 211 14.94 -3.28 -18.44
C THR A 211 14.55 -4.51 -17.63
N GLN A 212 15.50 -5.08 -16.88
CA GLN A 212 15.26 -6.15 -15.89
C GLN A 212 14.18 -5.81 -14.84
N TYR A 213 13.76 -4.54 -14.75
CA TYR A 213 12.71 -4.07 -13.85
C TYR A 213 11.33 -3.97 -14.52
N GLY A 214 11.21 -4.21 -15.84
CA GLY A 214 9.94 -4.09 -16.58
C GLY A 214 8.84 -5.02 -16.06
N THR A 215 9.18 -6.30 -15.82
CA THR A 215 8.26 -7.26 -15.21
C THR A 215 7.83 -6.84 -13.80
N LEU A 216 8.73 -6.20 -13.05
CA LEU A 216 8.44 -5.68 -11.72
C LEU A 216 7.49 -4.48 -11.77
N ILE A 217 7.68 -3.55 -12.71
CA ILE A 217 6.79 -2.39 -12.93
C ILE A 217 5.38 -2.84 -13.32
N LEU A 218 5.27 -3.81 -14.23
CA LEU A 218 3.97 -4.33 -14.65
C LEU A 218 3.27 -5.11 -13.53
N PHE A 219 4.01 -5.96 -12.83
CA PHE A 219 3.48 -6.69 -11.68
C PHE A 219 3.01 -5.75 -10.55
N THR A 220 3.79 -4.70 -10.25
CA THR A 220 3.42 -3.69 -9.25
C THR A 220 2.21 -2.86 -9.67
N GLY A 221 2.09 -2.49 -10.94
CA GLY A 221 0.89 -1.84 -11.47
C GLY A 221 -0.36 -2.71 -11.39
N ILE A 222 -0.26 -3.99 -11.79
CA ILE A 222 -1.36 -4.95 -11.71
C ILE A 222 -1.75 -5.18 -10.26
N THR A 223 -0.81 -5.50 -9.39
CA THR A 223 -1.11 -5.70 -7.96
C THR A 223 -1.65 -4.44 -7.30
N ALA A 224 -1.18 -3.24 -7.66
CA ALA A 224 -1.76 -2.00 -7.16
C ALA A 224 -3.22 -1.83 -7.61
N PHE A 225 -3.56 -2.16 -8.86
CA PHE A 225 -4.93 -2.13 -9.36
C PHE A 225 -5.83 -3.17 -8.66
N PHE A 226 -5.34 -4.40 -8.50
CA PHE A 226 -6.02 -5.46 -7.75
C PHE A 226 -6.02 -5.20 -6.23
N GLY A 227 -5.20 -4.31 -5.70
CA GLY A 227 -5.28 -3.85 -4.29
C GLY A 227 -6.64 -3.22 -3.97
N ALA A 228 -7.31 -2.66 -4.98
CA ALA A 228 -8.68 -2.16 -4.88
C ALA A 228 -9.77 -3.24 -5.02
N TRP A 229 -9.43 -4.54 -5.02
CA TRP A 229 -10.38 -5.66 -5.14
C TRP A 229 -11.53 -5.58 -4.12
N SER A 230 -11.27 -5.00 -2.95
CA SER A 230 -12.27 -4.71 -1.92
C SER A 230 -13.44 -3.85 -2.42
N TRP A 231 -13.21 -2.96 -3.38
CA TRP A 231 -14.25 -2.15 -4.02
C TRP A 231 -15.08 -2.96 -5.01
N MET A 232 -14.43 -3.81 -5.79
CA MET A 232 -15.07 -4.70 -6.76
C MET A 232 -16.05 -5.65 -6.05
N TRP A 233 -15.66 -6.19 -4.90
CA TRP A 233 -16.57 -7.01 -4.09
C TRP A 233 -17.77 -6.24 -3.54
N ARG A 234 -17.58 -4.99 -3.10
CA ARG A 234 -18.66 -4.17 -2.55
C ARG A 234 -19.76 -3.91 -3.58
N TYR A 235 -19.42 -3.82 -4.88
CA TYR A 235 -20.36 -3.75 -5.99
C TYR A 235 -21.00 -5.10 -6.36
N ILE A 236 -20.28 -6.21 -6.20
CA ILE A 236 -20.78 -7.56 -6.52
C ILE A 236 -21.68 -8.14 -5.42
N SER A 237 -21.44 -7.77 -4.15
CA SER A 237 -22.20 -8.27 -3.01
C SER A 237 -23.72 -7.99 -3.01
N PRO A 238 -24.24 -6.81 -3.44
CA PRO A 238 -25.68 -6.61 -3.60
C PRO A 238 -26.26 -7.43 -4.77
N ALA A 239 -25.48 -7.70 -5.82
CA ALA A 239 -25.92 -8.51 -6.95
C ALA A 239 -26.07 -10.01 -6.56
N LEU A 240 -25.17 -10.52 -5.72
CA LEU A 240 -25.26 -11.88 -5.18
C LEU A 240 -26.42 -12.07 -4.19
N ARG A 241 -26.74 -11.05 -3.38
CA ARG A 241 -27.91 -11.11 -2.46
C ARG A 241 -29.26 -11.00 -3.18
N CYS A 242 -29.30 -10.49 -4.41
CA CYS A 242 -30.51 -10.53 -5.23
C CYS A 242 -30.74 -11.89 -5.92
N LEU A 243 -29.74 -12.78 -5.90
CA LEU A 243 -29.79 -14.09 -6.54
C LEU A 243 -29.98 -15.25 -5.55
N SER A 244 -30.03 -14.97 -4.25
CA SER A 244 -30.28 -15.94 -3.15
C SER A 244 -31.63 -15.71 -2.49
#